data_AF-A0A7W8V8D4-F1
#
_entry.id   AF-A0A7W8V8D4-F1
#
_cell.length_a   1.000
_cell.length_b   1.000
_cell.length_c   1.000
_cell.angle_alpha   90.00
_cell.angle_beta   90.00
_cell.angle_gamma   90.00
#
_symmetry.space_group_name_H-M   'P 1'
#
loop_
_entity.id
_entity.type
_entity.pdbx_description
1 polymer ?
#
loop_
_entity_poly.entity_id
_entity_poly.type
_entity_poly.pdbx_seq_one_letter_code
_entity_poly.pdbx_strand_id
1 'polypeptide(L)'
;MKMREYKIGSPWYQAACATLRRAVPSGLLAGCLSAATASAASTDASGSPLAPINAVTHSMWPQRALRERGFSIRHTVTGFAIHQAAAIFWALLFEQLVDRMAGPVPSRRPGATALAAAATVASAYVVDYKVVPNRLTPGFEAHLSRRSLANVYMVLGAGLLTAALLRRPDR
;
A
#
# COMPACT_ATOMS: atom_id res chain seq x y z
N MET A 1 -24.74 -25.42 -5.96
CA MET A 1 -24.77 -25.00 -7.37
C MET A 1 -25.44 -23.63 -7.56
N LYS A 2 -26.71 -23.44 -7.17
CA LYS A 2 -27.46 -22.16 -7.28
C LYS A 2 -26.77 -20.89 -6.75
N MET A 3 -26.06 -20.94 -5.63
CA MET A 3 -25.33 -19.76 -5.09
C MET A 3 -24.15 -19.30 -5.97
N ARG A 4 -23.53 -20.21 -6.71
CA ARG A 4 -22.38 -19.89 -7.59
C ARG A 4 -22.87 -19.17 -8.83
N GLU A 5 -23.98 -19.62 -9.41
CA GLU A 5 -24.66 -18.98 -10.54
C GLU A 5 -25.21 -17.59 -10.17
N TYR A 6 -25.79 -17.43 -8.97
CA TYR A 6 -26.27 -16.14 -8.49
C TYR A 6 -25.14 -15.10 -8.31
N LYS A 7 -23.99 -15.51 -7.76
CA LYS A 7 -22.82 -14.62 -7.62
C LYS A 7 -22.25 -14.20 -8.98
N ILE A 8 -22.17 -15.12 -9.94
CA ILE A 8 -21.62 -14.84 -11.28
C ILE A 8 -22.52 -13.86 -12.07
N GLY A 9 -23.85 -13.87 -11.86
CA GLY A 9 -24.76 -12.92 -12.51
C GLY A 9 -24.92 -11.56 -11.84
N SER A 10 -24.31 -11.33 -10.67
CA SER A 10 -24.57 -10.13 -9.86
C SER A 10 -23.66 -8.94 -10.25
N PRO A 11 -24.22 -7.76 -10.61
CA PRO A 11 -23.42 -6.60 -11.04
C PRO A 11 -22.39 -6.10 -10.02
N TRP A 12 -22.74 -6.12 -8.72
CA TRP A 12 -21.83 -5.65 -7.67
C TRP A 12 -20.67 -6.62 -7.43
N TYR A 13 -20.90 -7.93 -7.61
CA TYR A 13 -19.86 -8.95 -7.49
C TYR A 13 -18.84 -8.82 -8.62
N GLN A 14 -19.30 -8.61 -9.85
CA GLN A 14 -18.43 -8.40 -11.00
C GLN A 14 -17.61 -7.12 -10.87
N ALA A 15 -18.23 -6.02 -10.43
CA ALA A 15 -17.52 -4.77 -10.14
C ALA A 15 -16.44 -4.97 -9.06
N ALA A 16 -16.78 -5.63 -7.94
CA ALA A 16 -15.83 -5.91 -6.87
C ALA A 16 -14.66 -6.80 -7.33
N CYS A 17 -14.93 -7.86 -8.10
CA CYS A 17 -13.89 -8.71 -8.67
C CYS A 17 -12.99 -7.94 -9.66
N ALA A 18 -13.56 -7.07 -10.50
CA ALA A 18 -12.80 -6.25 -11.43
C ALA A 18 -11.89 -5.27 -10.70
N THR A 19 -12.39 -4.56 -9.68
CA THR A 19 -11.58 -3.68 -8.84
C THR A 19 -10.47 -4.46 -8.14
N LEU A 20 -10.77 -5.63 -7.56
CA LEU A 20 -9.76 -6.45 -6.89
C LEU A 20 -8.65 -6.93 -7.84
N ARG A 21 -9.01 -7.36 -9.05
CA ARG A 21 -8.05 -7.77 -10.09
C ARG A 21 -7.06 -6.66 -10.45
N ARG A 22 -7.47 -5.40 -10.35
CA ARG A 22 -6.63 -4.23 -10.61
C ARG A 22 -5.86 -3.78 -9.37
N ALA A 23 -6.49 -3.81 -8.21
CA ALA A 23 -5.91 -3.36 -6.96
C ALA A 23 -4.77 -4.25 -6.46
N VAL A 24 -4.85 -5.57 -6.68
CA VAL A 24 -3.75 -6.49 -6.29
C VAL A 24 -2.43 -6.12 -6.97
N PRO A 25 -2.31 -6.07 -8.31
CA PRO A 25 -1.06 -5.69 -8.95
C PRO A 25 -0.65 -4.23 -8.64
N SER A 26 -1.59 -3.30 -8.57
CA SER A 26 -1.29 -1.90 -8.17
C SER A 26 -0.69 -1.82 -6.78
N GLY A 27 -1.32 -2.48 -5.80
CA GLY A 27 -0.88 -2.52 -4.42
C GLY A 27 0.42 -3.28 -4.23
N LEU A 28 0.63 -4.40 -4.94
CA LEU A 28 1.90 -5.13 -4.89
C LEU A 28 3.06 -4.30 -5.40
N LEU A 29 2.91 -3.62 -6.55
CA LEU A 29 3.94 -2.74 -7.09
C LEU A 29 4.24 -1.59 -6.14
N ALA A 30 3.20 -0.87 -5.71
CA ALA A 30 3.33 0.27 -4.81
C ALA A 30 3.94 -0.13 -3.45
N GLY A 31 3.48 -1.25 -2.89
CA GLY A 31 3.95 -1.81 -1.63
C GLY A 31 5.42 -2.22 -1.70
N CYS A 32 5.84 -2.91 -2.77
CA CYS A 32 7.25 -3.28 -2.97
C CYS A 32 8.16 -2.06 -3.11
N LEU A 33 7.76 -1.07 -3.94
CA LEU A 33 8.56 0.14 -4.15
C LEU A 33 8.69 0.98 -2.87
N SER A 34 7.59 1.13 -2.12
CA SER A 34 7.59 1.87 -0.86
C SER A 34 8.36 1.14 0.24
N ALA A 35 8.26 -0.20 0.31
CA ALA A 35 9.06 -1.03 1.21
C ALA A 35 10.56 -0.92 0.91
N ALA A 36 10.96 -1.03 -0.37
CA ALA A 36 12.35 -0.84 -0.78
C ALA A 36 12.87 0.56 -0.45
N THR A 37 12.02 1.59 -0.64
CA THR A 37 12.35 2.98 -0.27
C THR A 37 12.55 3.13 1.24
N ALA A 38 11.69 2.53 2.05
CA ALA A 38 11.83 2.54 3.50
C ALA A 38 13.13 1.83 3.92
N SER A 39 13.40 0.64 3.37
CA SER A 39 14.61 -0.12 3.64
C SER A 39 15.89 0.64 3.26
N ALA A 40 15.91 1.30 2.10
CA ALA A 40 17.05 2.09 1.63
C ALA A 40 17.27 3.36 2.46
N ALA A 41 16.20 3.93 3.04
CA ALA A 41 16.24 5.16 3.81
C ALA A 41 16.33 4.93 5.34
N SER A 42 16.58 3.69 5.76
CA SER A 42 16.72 3.32 7.17
C SER A 42 17.81 4.16 7.85
N THR A 43 17.46 4.77 8.98
CA THR A 43 18.37 5.52 9.87
C THR A 43 18.65 4.77 11.15
N ASP A 44 18.42 3.44 11.19
CA ASP A 44 18.76 2.63 12.35
C ASP A 44 20.27 2.69 12.66
N ALA A 45 20.62 2.74 13.94
CA ALA A 45 22.01 2.92 14.38
C ALA A 45 22.94 1.78 13.94
N SER A 46 22.41 0.59 13.66
CA SER A 46 23.18 -0.54 13.11
C SER A 46 23.27 -0.54 11.58
N GLY A 47 22.59 0.39 10.89
CA GLY A 47 22.51 0.46 9.44
C GLY A 47 21.61 -0.61 8.81
N SER A 48 20.74 -1.26 9.59
CA SER A 48 19.91 -2.35 9.07
C SER A 48 18.82 -1.85 8.11
N PRO A 49 18.77 -2.35 6.86
CA PRO A 49 17.69 -2.04 5.92
C PRO A 49 16.38 -2.78 6.25
N LEU A 50 16.41 -3.79 7.11
CA LEU A 50 15.23 -4.57 7.49
C LEU A 50 14.47 -3.96 8.67
N ALA A 51 15.09 -3.08 9.45
CA ALA A 51 14.49 -2.49 10.63
C ALA A 51 13.13 -1.79 10.37
N PRO A 52 12.96 -0.98 9.30
CA PRO A 52 11.65 -0.39 9.00
C PRO A 52 10.56 -1.43 8.70
N ILE A 53 10.89 -2.51 8.00
CA ILE A 53 9.93 -3.57 7.65
C ILE A 53 9.58 -4.41 8.89
N ASN A 54 10.57 -4.71 9.72
CA ASN A 54 10.36 -5.41 10.99
C ASN A 54 9.44 -4.60 11.92
N ALA A 55 9.63 -3.28 11.95
CA ALA A 55 8.86 -2.37 12.78
C ALA A 55 7.35 -2.43 12.50
N VAL A 56 6.90 -2.72 11.28
CA VAL A 56 5.46 -2.89 10.93
C VAL A 56 4.74 -3.86 11.86
N THR A 57 5.44 -4.85 12.39
CA THR A 57 4.86 -5.82 13.32
C THR A 57 4.71 -5.32 14.77
N HIS A 58 5.03 -4.05 15.05
CA HIS A 58 4.93 -3.48 16.40
C HIS A 58 3.49 -3.40 16.93
N SER A 59 2.50 -3.45 16.04
CA SER A 59 1.10 -3.64 16.42
C SER A 59 0.87 -4.90 17.26
N MET A 60 1.55 -5.98 16.88
CA MET A 60 1.53 -7.27 17.57
C MET A 60 2.62 -7.36 18.63
N TRP A 61 3.81 -6.79 18.37
CA TRP A 61 4.99 -6.88 19.24
C TRP A 61 5.67 -5.50 19.48
N PRO A 62 5.07 -4.62 20.30
CA PRO A 62 5.40 -3.19 20.35
C PRO A 62 6.85 -2.86 20.65
N GLN A 63 7.48 -3.60 21.55
CA GLN A 63 8.86 -3.33 21.95
C GLN A 63 9.87 -4.17 21.18
N ARG A 64 9.50 -5.38 20.74
CA ARG A 64 10.42 -6.29 20.06
C ARG A 64 10.61 -5.91 18.60
N ALA A 65 9.52 -5.57 17.91
CA ALA A 65 9.56 -5.19 16.49
C ALA A 65 10.48 -4.00 16.23
N LEU A 66 10.43 -2.97 17.08
CA LEU A 66 11.25 -1.75 16.96
C LEU A 66 12.74 -1.95 17.29
N ARG A 67 13.12 -3.13 17.78
CA ARG A 67 14.52 -3.48 18.09
C ARG A 67 15.05 -4.60 17.21
N GLU A 68 14.20 -5.21 16.38
CA GLU A 68 14.60 -6.31 15.52
C GLU A 68 15.30 -5.75 14.27
N ARG A 69 16.60 -6.03 14.15
CA ARG A 69 17.42 -5.53 13.03
C ARG A 69 17.76 -6.64 12.03
N GLY A 70 17.62 -7.90 12.41
CA GLY A 70 17.94 -9.03 11.56
C GLY A 70 16.77 -9.46 10.68
N PHE A 71 17.04 -10.42 9.80
CA PHE A 71 15.99 -11.18 9.15
C PHE A 71 15.29 -12.07 10.20
N SER A 72 13.96 -12.02 10.21
CA SER A 72 13.14 -12.85 11.08
C SER A 72 11.83 -13.18 10.37
N ILE A 73 11.43 -14.45 10.33
CA ILE A 73 10.12 -14.83 9.78
C ILE A 73 8.99 -14.09 10.53
N ARG A 74 9.13 -13.97 11.85
CA ARG A 74 8.18 -13.29 12.71
C ARG A 74 8.06 -11.80 12.43
N HIS A 75 9.16 -11.12 12.09
CA HIS A 75 9.17 -9.66 11.96
C HIS A 75 9.29 -9.21 10.49
N THR A 76 10.21 -9.76 9.73
CA THR A 76 10.46 -9.38 8.33
C THR A 76 9.37 -9.90 7.41
N VAL A 77 9.09 -11.21 7.43
CA VAL A 77 8.09 -11.80 6.52
C VAL A 77 6.69 -11.32 6.90
N THR A 78 6.37 -11.33 8.20
CA THR A 78 5.05 -10.86 8.68
C THR A 78 4.89 -9.36 8.46
N GLY A 79 5.92 -8.55 8.73
CA GLY A 79 5.87 -7.09 8.52
C GLY A 79 5.72 -6.74 7.06
N PHE A 80 6.46 -7.41 6.17
CA PHE A 80 6.29 -7.25 4.73
C PHE A 80 4.89 -7.67 4.27
N ALA A 81 4.36 -8.78 4.78
CA ALA A 81 3.00 -9.22 4.44
C ALA A 81 1.92 -8.21 4.90
N ILE A 82 2.05 -7.64 6.09
CA ILE A 82 1.15 -6.58 6.59
C ILE A 82 1.26 -5.34 5.69
N HIS A 83 2.48 -4.92 5.34
CA HIS A 83 2.70 -3.78 4.44
C HIS A 83 2.08 -4.00 3.06
N GLN A 84 2.24 -5.19 2.47
CA GLN A 84 1.61 -5.53 1.19
C GLN A 84 0.08 -5.56 1.30
N ALA A 85 -0.47 -6.12 2.40
CA ALA A 85 -1.91 -6.13 2.62
C ALA A 85 -2.47 -4.71 2.75
N ALA A 86 -1.79 -3.83 3.48
CA ALA A 86 -2.15 -2.42 3.59
C ALA A 86 -2.05 -1.69 2.23
N ALA A 87 -1.00 -1.92 1.46
CA ALA A 87 -0.84 -1.34 0.13
C ALA A 87 -1.94 -1.79 -0.85
N ILE A 88 -2.33 -3.07 -0.82
CA ILE A 88 -3.47 -3.59 -1.60
C ILE A 88 -4.79 -2.98 -1.13
N PHE A 89 -4.99 -2.84 0.18
CA PHE A 89 -6.16 -2.17 0.73
C PHE A 89 -6.29 -0.72 0.22
N TRP A 90 -5.21 0.06 0.28
CA TRP A 90 -5.19 1.42 -0.26
C TRP A 90 -5.33 1.44 -1.79
N ALA A 91 -4.78 0.44 -2.49
CA ALA A 91 -4.98 0.29 -3.92
C ALA A 91 -6.45 0.04 -4.29
N LEU A 92 -7.24 -0.67 -3.47
CA LEU A 92 -8.68 -0.83 -3.71
C LEU A 92 -9.40 0.52 -3.74
N LEU A 93 -9.11 1.38 -2.76
CA LEU A 93 -9.69 2.73 -2.68
C LEU A 93 -9.21 3.61 -3.83
N PHE A 94 -7.93 3.52 -4.19
CA PHE A 94 -7.36 4.20 -5.35
C PHE A 94 -8.07 3.79 -6.65
N GLU A 95 -8.22 2.50 -6.92
CA GLU A 95 -8.86 2.00 -8.15
C GLU A 95 -10.32 2.44 -8.25
N GLN A 96 -11.05 2.46 -7.13
CA GLN A 96 -12.41 3.00 -7.09
C GLN A 96 -12.44 4.51 -7.37
N LEU A 97 -11.44 5.25 -6.87
CA LEU A 97 -11.34 6.68 -7.11
C LEU A 97 -10.96 6.99 -8.56
N VAL A 98 -10.08 6.18 -9.16
CA VAL A 98 -9.74 6.22 -10.59
C VAL A 98 -10.98 5.95 -11.45
N ASP A 99 -11.79 4.95 -11.13
CA ASP A 99 -13.03 4.66 -11.86
C ASP A 99 -13.98 5.88 -11.86
N ARG A 100 -14.06 6.62 -10.74
CA ARG A 100 -14.89 7.83 -10.60
C ARG A 100 -14.32 9.04 -11.32
N MET A 101 -13.00 9.22 -11.33
CA MET A 101 -12.35 10.46 -11.79
C MET A 101 -11.80 10.37 -13.21
N ALA A 102 -11.16 9.25 -13.55
CA ALA A 102 -10.47 9.02 -14.81
C ALA A 102 -11.25 8.10 -15.75
N GLY A 103 -12.15 7.26 -15.22
CA GLY A 103 -12.95 6.31 -15.99
C GLY A 103 -12.18 5.04 -16.39
N PRO A 104 -12.68 4.27 -17.36
CA PRO A 104 -12.21 2.90 -17.63
C PRO A 104 -10.81 2.82 -18.26
N VAL A 105 -10.27 3.94 -18.78
CA VAL A 105 -8.94 4.00 -19.40
C VAL A 105 -8.12 5.09 -18.72
N PRO A 106 -7.48 4.80 -17.56
CA PRO A 106 -6.81 5.80 -16.72
C PRO A 106 -5.69 6.57 -17.46
N SER A 107 -5.06 5.94 -18.44
CA SER A 107 -4.01 6.53 -19.28
C SER A 107 -4.50 7.66 -20.18
N ARG A 108 -5.81 7.76 -20.46
CA ARG A 108 -6.39 8.89 -21.22
C ARG A 108 -6.60 10.14 -20.35
N ARG A 109 -6.55 10.01 -19.02
CA ARG A 109 -6.72 11.13 -18.07
C ARG A 109 -5.64 11.07 -16.98
N PRO A 110 -4.36 11.18 -17.35
CA PRO A 110 -3.25 10.98 -16.42
C PRO A 110 -3.27 11.97 -15.25
N GLY A 111 -3.72 13.21 -15.46
CA GLY A 111 -3.89 14.20 -14.38
C GLY A 111 -4.94 13.80 -13.34
N ALA A 112 -6.07 13.24 -13.77
CA ALA A 112 -7.11 12.74 -12.86
C ALA A 112 -6.62 11.50 -12.10
N THR A 113 -5.90 10.59 -12.77
CA THR A 113 -5.28 9.41 -12.15
C THR A 113 -4.20 9.81 -11.12
N ALA A 114 -3.39 10.82 -11.44
CA ALA A 114 -2.39 11.36 -10.51
C ALA A 114 -3.04 12.00 -9.28
N LEU A 115 -4.13 12.76 -9.47
CA LEU A 115 -4.89 13.34 -8.37
C LEU A 115 -5.51 12.25 -7.47
N ALA A 116 -6.03 11.16 -8.07
CA ALA A 116 -6.54 10.02 -7.31
C ALA A 116 -5.43 9.33 -6.49
N ALA A 117 -4.23 9.16 -7.05
CA ALA A 117 -3.09 8.61 -6.35
C ALA A 117 -2.66 9.50 -5.18
N ALA A 118 -2.54 10.81 -5.41
CA ALA A 118 -2.19 11.81 -4.39
C ALA A 118 -3.22 11.83 -3.25
N ALA A 119 -4.52 11.85 -3.59
CA ALA A 119 -5.60 11.80 -2.60
C ALA A 119 -5.53 10.50 -1.77
N THR A 120 -5.30 9.36 -2.41
CA THR A 120 -5.20 8.06 -1.72
C THR A 120 -4.05 8.05 -0.71
N VAL A 121 -2.84 8.45 -1.11
CA VAL A 121 -1.69 8.39 -0.19
C VAL A 121 -1.73 9.48 0.89
N ALA A 122 -2.35 10.62 0.61
CA ALA A 122 -2.64 11.63 1.63
C ALA A 122 -3.62 11.07 2.68
N SER A 123 -4.70 10.41 2.23
CA SER A 123 -5.63 9.72 3.13
C SER A 123 -4.93 8.62 3.93
N ALA A 124 -4.06 7.83 3.30
CA ALA A 124 -3.27 6.81 3.97
C ALA A 124 -2.42 7.39 5.09
N TYR A 125 -1.62 8.42 4.79
CA TYR A 125 -0.79 9.08 5.79
C TYR A 125 -1.61 9.65 6.96
N VAL A 126 -2.74 10.29 6.68
CA VAL A 126 -3.63 10.83 7.72
C VAL A 126 -4.18 9.70 8.59
N VAL A 127 -4.68 8.62 7.98
CA VAL A 127 -5.20 7.48 8.74
C VAL A 127 -4.10 6.88 9.63
N ASP A 128 -2.96 6.57 9.02
CA ASP A 128 -1.85 5.86 9.65
C ASP A 128 -1.18 6.64 10.78
N TYR A 129 -1.22 7.99 10.76
CA TYR A 129 -0.50 8.83 11.74
C TYR A 129 -1.36 9.79 12.57
N LYS A 130 -2.64 9.96 12.22
CA LYS A 130 -3.54 10.92 12.89
C LYS A 130 -4.85 10.31 13.35
N VAL A 131 -5.27 9.18 12.79
CA VAL A 131 -6.56 8.56 13.12
C VAL A 131 -6.38 7.31 13.96
N VAL A 132 -5.47 6.41 13.55
CA VAL A 132 -5.29 5.15 14.26
C VAL A 132 -4.51 5.35 15.58
N PRO A 133 -4.74 4.51 16.60
CA PRO A 133 -3.91 4.51 17.80
C PRO A 133 -2.44 4.26 17.47
N ASN A 134 -1.51 4.74 18.31
CA ASN A 134 -0.07 4.53 18.15
C ASN A 134 0.35 3.06 17.96
N ARG A 135 -0.47 2.09 18.38
CA ARG A 135 -0.21 0.65 18.15
C ARG A 135 -0.44 0.22 16.71
N LEU A 136 -1.25 0.93 15.93
CA LEU A 136 -1.64 0.54 14.58
C LEU A 136 -0.97 1.43 13.52
N THR A 137 -0.05 2.31 13.92
CA THR A 137 0.81 3.02 12.97
C THR A 137 1.72 2.01 12.26
N PRO A 138 2.39 2.39 11.17
CA PRO A 138 3.33 1.50 10.49
C PRO A 138 4.64 1.27 11.27
N GLY A 139 4.97 2.12 12.26
CA GLY A 139 6.21 2.04 13.02
C GLY A 139 7.45 2.52 12.26
N PHE A 140 7.31 2.97 11.00
CA PHE A 140 8.40 3.52 10.20
C PHE A 140 9.10 4.72 10.86
N GLU A 141 8.37 5.53 11.62
CA GLU A 141 8.85 6.67 12.38
C GLU A 141 9.96 6.32 13.39
N ALA A 142 10.09 5.05 13.78
CA ALA A 142 11.16 4.60 14.66
C ALA A 142 12.52 4.48 13.93
N HIS A 143 12.50 4.30 12.60
CA HIS A 143 13.69 4.03 11.80
C HIS A 143 13.85 4.94 10.60
N LEU A 144 12.94 5.90 10.37
CA LEU A 144 12.98 6.84 9.26
C LEU A 144 12.92 8.29 9.74
N SER A 145 13.70 9.14 9.08
CA SER A 145 13.52 10.59 9.18
C SER A 145 12.15 11.00 8.62
N ARG A 146 11.64 12.19 9.01
CA ARG A 146 10.38 12.73 8.47
C ARG A 146 10.41 12.88 6.94
N ARG A 147 11.56 13.24 6.37
CA ARG A 147 11.74 13.36 4.91
C ARG A 147 11.70 11.99 4.23
N SER A 148 12.39 11.01 4.82
CA SER A 148 12.37 9.62 4.34
C SER A 148 10.94 9.05 4.37
N LEU A 149 10.19 9.31 5.45
CA LEU A 149 8.80 8.89 5.57
C LEU A 149 7.92 9.52 4.48
N ALA A 150 8.07 10.83 4.23
CA ALA A 150 7.35 11.50 3.12
C ALA A 150 7.67 10.85 1.76
N ASN A 151 8.95 10.49 1.52
CA ASN A 151 9.36 9.80 0.30
C ASN A 151 8.71 8.41 0.17
N VAL A 152 8.54 7.66 1.25
CA VAL A 152 7.86 6.35 1.23
C VAL A 152 6.42 6.49 0.72
N TYR A 153 5.66 7.47 1.22
CA TYR A 153 4.29 7.73 0.75
C TYR A 153 4.23 8.29 -0.68
N MET A 154 5.19 9.14 -1.06
CA MET A 154 5.32 9.60 -2.45
C MET A 154 5.57 8.44 -3.41
N VAL A 155 6.48 7.53 -3.07
CA VAL A 155 6.79 6.34 -3.88
C VAL A 155 5.62 5.35 -3.90
N LEU A 156 4.90 5.19 -2.79
CA LEU A 156 3.64 4.42 -2.77
C LEU A 156 2.66 4.99 -3.81
N GLY A 157 2.45 6.30 -3.82
CA GLY A 157 1.53 6.97 -4.75
C GLY A 157 2.00 6.88 -6.20
N ALA A 158 3.30 7.03 -6.44
CA ALA A 158 3.91 6.84 -7.75
C ALA A 158 3.72 5.41 -8.26
N GLY A 159 3.90 4.40 -7.40
CA GLY A 159 3.67 2.99 -7.75
C GLY A 159 2.22 2.71 -8.15
N LEU A 160 1.25 3.26 -7.41
CA LEU A 160 -0.18 3.18 -7.76
C LEU A 160 -0.46 3.83 -9.12
N LEU A 161 0.06 5.04 -9.34
CA LEU A 161 -0.09 5.77 -10.59
C LEU A 161 0.52 4.98 -11.76
N THR A 162 1.75 4.50 -11.61
CA THR A 162 2.45 3.72 -12.64
C THR A 162 1.67 2.46 -13.01
N ALA A 163 1.17 1.71 -12.02
CA ALA A 163 0.38 0.52 -12.29
C ALA A 163 -0.90 0.82 -13.08
N ALA A 164 -1.59 1.92 -12.75
CA ALA A 164 -2.81 2.32 -13.46
C ALA A 164 -2.51 2.80 -14.89
N LEU A 165 -1.43 3.56 -15.11
CA LEU A 165 -1.08 4.09 -16.43
C LEU A 165 -0.56 3.03 -17.39
N LEU A 166 0.17 2.02 -16.88
CA LEU A 166 0.71 0.92 -17.69
C LEU A 166 -0.32 -0.19 -17.96
N ARG A 167 -1.48 -0.14 -17.30
CA ARG A 167 -2.54 -1.13 -17.47
C ARG A 167 -3.12 -1.05 -18.89
N ARG A 168 -3.18 -2.20 -19.57
CA ARG A 168 -3.89 -2.31 -20.85
C ARG A 168 -5.40 -2.24 -20.60
N PRO A 169 -6.17 -1.57 -21.48
CA PRO A 169 -7.63 -1.65 -21.41
C PRO A 169 -8.05 -3.12 -21.46
N ASP A 170 -9.01 -3.51 -20.61
CA ASP A 170 -9.69 -4.80 -20.75
C ASP A 170 -10.32 -4.83 -22.15
N ARG A 171 -9.95 -5.84 -22.95
CA ARG A 171 -10.46 -6.02 -24.33
C ARG A 171 -11.88 -6.56 -24.32
#